data_AF-A0A0V1Q4I7-F1
#
_entry.id   AF-A0A0V1Q4I7-F1
#
_cell.length_a   1.000
_cell.length_b   1.000
_cell.length_c   1.000
_cell.angle_alpha   90.00
_cell.angle_beta   90.00
_cell.angle_gamma   90.00
#
_symmetry.space_group_name_H-M   'P 1'
#
loop_
_entity.id
_entity.type
_entity.pdbx_description
1 polymer ?
#
loop_
_entity_poly.entity_id
_entity_poly.type
_entity_poly.pdbx_seq_one_letter_code
_entity_poly.pdbx_strand_id
1 'polypeptide(L)'
;MSAVQTVGATTKLNQHEILPSPTDVGALANRINLETKALHNKIDKMITLKLALAYRDARIYRQGLQSFYHVFATVERCLMSQFEKNDEWTDILKQVWKPEMARTDKCEQDLMFYYDDRREKFENPIMSEQIKFVEHIKTVTAEKPYLLLAYLHVMYLALFAGGRIMRSSISKATGLFPQKDGLKHEDIIRLGANFYTFDVADEDAFRLLYKRDYELVTRPNLTEEQKVEIIEESKYIFAQNAKCVSEIEQHNIARMSKKWAYIAATKGYYAIMVLAALLVLFYVRRIILHLF
;
A
#
# COMPACT_ATOMS: atom_id res chain seq x y z
N MET A 1 -0.46 -57.42 10.69
CA MET A 1 0.01 -56.08 10.30
C MET A 1 -1.08 -55.10 10.69
N SER A 2 -0.82 -54.31 11.74
CA SER A 2 -1.80 -53.38 12.31
C SER A 2 -1.76 -52.07 11.53
N ALA A 3 -2.90 -51.64 10.99
CA ALA A 3 -3.03 -50.37 10.30
C ALA A 3 -3.04 -49.23 11.33
N VAL A 4 -2.02 -48.38 11.30
CA VAL A 4 -1.97 -47.14 12.07
C VAL A 4 -2.96 -46.16 11.44
N GLN A 5 -4.06 -45.89 12.13
CA GLN A 5 -4.93 -44.76 11.84
C GLN A 5 -4.20 -43.47 12.19
N THR A 6 -3.77 -42.71 11.18
CA THR A 6 -3.38 -41.31 11.35
C THR A 6 -4.64 -40.49 11.58
N VAL A 7 -4.86 -40.08 12.83
CA VAL A 7 -5.91 -39.13 13.20
C VAL A 7 -5.48 -37.75 12.71
N GLY A 8 -5.93 -37.37 11.51
CA GLY A 8 -5.87 -36.00 11.03
C GLY A 8 -6.95 -35.17 11.73
N ALA A 9 -6.61 -34.48 12.81
CA ALA A 9 -7.50 -33.51 13.44
C ALA A 9 -7.56 -32.24 12.57
N THR A 10 -8.39 -32.25 11.53
CA THR A 10 -8.79 -31.05 10.79
C THR A 10 -9.96 -30.38 11.50
N THR A 11 -9.75 -29.87 12.72
CA THR A 11 -10.75 -29.00 13.35
C THR A 11 -10.47 -27.58 12.86
N LYS A 12 -11.20 -27.12 11.84
CA LYS A 12 -11.22 -25.69 11.50
C LYS A 12 -11.85 -24.96 12.68
N LEU A 13 -11.02 -24.44 13.57
CA LEU A 13 -11.44 -23.56 14.66
C LEU A 13 -12.24 -22.40 14.05
N ASN A 14 -13.42 -22.14 14.61
CA ASN A 14 -14.32 -21.13 14.09
C ASN A 14 -13.77 -19.74 14.45
N GLN A 15 -13.94 -18.72 13.59
CA GLN A 15 -13.35 -17.39 13.82
C GLN A 15 -13.72 -16.78 15.20
N HIS A 16 -14.94 -17.06 15.66
CA HIS A 16 -15.45 -16.63 16.97
C HIS A 16 -14.78 -17.31 18.18
N GLU A 17 -14.13 -18.46 17.98
CA GLU A 17 -13.37 -19.16 19.02
C GLU A 17 -11.94 -18.61 19.13
N ILE A 18 -11.47 -17.90 18.10
CA ILE A 18 -10.09 -17.44 17.95
C ILE A 18 -9.95 -15.94 18.24
N LEU A 19 -10.95 -15.15 17.87
CA LEU A 19 -10.89 -13.69 17.97
C LEU A 19 -11.86 -13.15 19.01
N PRO A 20 -11.51 -12.05 19.69
CA PRO A 20 -12.47 -11.31 20.51
C PRO A 20 -13.73 -10.94 19.72
N SER A 21 -14.86 -10.85 20.43
CA SER A 21 -16.08 -10.24 19.85
C SER A 21 -15.73 -8.87 19.27
N PRO A 22 -16.27 -8.46 18.10
CA PRO A 22 -16.07 -7.11 17.57
C PRO A 22 -16.47 -5.97 18.51
N THR A 23 -17.30 -6.27 19.53
CA THR A 23 -17.73 -5.34 20.58
C THR A 23 -16.89 -5.39 21.85
N ASP A 24 -15.86 -6.25 21.91
CA ASP A 24 -14.92 -6.30 23.03
C ASP A 24 -14.04 -5.04 22.99
N VAL A 25 -14.39 -4.06 23.82
CA VAL A 25 -13.64 -2.80 23.99
C VAL A 25 -12.35 -3.00 24.77
N GLY A 26 -12.11 -4.16 25.39
CA GLY A 26 -10.82 -4.49 26.00
C GLY A 26 -9.76 -4.87 24.97
N ALA A 27 -10.18 -5.31 23.79
CA ALA A 27 -9.30 -5.71 22.70
C ALA A 27 -8.73 -4.51 21.95
N LEU A 28 -7.40 -4.36 21.96
CA LEU A 28 -6.72 -3.20 21.37
C LEU A 28 -7.01 -3.09 19.87
N ALA A 29 -6.98 -4.22 19.16
CA ALA A 29 -7.28 -4.27 17.72
C ALA A 29 -8.69 -3.73 17.39
N ASN A 30 -9.69 -4.02 18.24
CA ASN A 30 -11.05 -3.52 18.05
C ASN A 30 -11.12 -2.02 18.29
N ARG A 31 -10.46 -1.52 19.34
CA ARG A 31 -10.39 -0.08 19.64
C ARG A 31 -9.74 0.70 18.50
N ILE A 32 -8.59 0.23 17.98
CA ILE A 32 -7.94 0.83 16.82
C ILE A 32 -8.92 0.90 15.64
N ASN A 33 -9.56 -0.23 15.29
CA ASN A 33 -10.50 -0.26 14.16
C ASN A 33 -11.71 0.68 14.34
N LEU A 34 -12.22 0.78 15.57
CA LEU A 34 -13.34 1.66 15.90
C LEU A 34 -12.94 3.14 15.74
N GLU A 35 -11.82 3.51 16.34
CA GLU A 35 -11.36 4.90 16.40
C GLU A 35 -10.75 5.41 15.09
N THR A 36 -10.22 4.52 14.25
CA THR A 36 -9.68 4.90 12.94
C THR A 36 -10.66 4.73 11.79
N LYS A 37 -11.88 4.21 12.02
CA LYS A 37 -12.84 3.87 10.95
C LYS A 37 -13.06 4.99 9.94
N ALA A 38 -13.24 6.22 10.39
CA ALA A 38 -13.45 7.37 9.51
C ALA A 38 -12.21 7.69 8.67
N LEU A 39 -11.02 7.61 9.28
CA LEU A 39 -9.73 7.83 8.60
C LEU A 39 -9.43 6.71 7.60
N HIS A 40 -9.67 5.45 7.98
CA HIS A 40 -9.61 4.28 7.09
C HIS A 40 -10.49 4.47 5.86
N ASN A 41 -11.77 4.81 6.05
CA ASN A 41 -12.70 5.01 4.93
C ASN A 41 -12.28 6.17 4.02
N LYS A 42 -11.66 7.21 4.57
CA LYS A 42 -11.12 8.32 3.77
C LYS A 42 -9.95 7.86 2.92
N ILE A 43 -8.96 7.18 3.50
CA ILE A 43 -7.78 6.74 2.76
C ILE A 43 -8.14 5.66 1.74
N ASP A 44 -9.04 4.74 2.06
CA ASP A 44 -9.48 3.66 1.17
C ASP A 44 -10.11 4.21 -0.12
N LYS A 45 -10.97 5.23 0.01
CA LYS A 45 -11.54 5.96 -1.14
C LYS A 45 -10.46 6.64 -1.98
N MET A 46 -9.49 7.29 -1.33
CA MET A 46 -8.38 7.96 -2.02
C MET A 46 -7.54 6.94 -2.79
N ILE A 47 -7.10 5.86 -2.14
CA ILE A 47 -6.30 4.79 -2.75
C ILE A 47 -7.07 4.16 -3.91
N THR A 48 -8.35 3.82 -3.73
CA THR A 48 -9.18 3.23 -4.79
C THR A 48 -9.23 4.11 -6.04
N LEU A 49 -9.45 5.42 -5.88
CA LEU A 49 -9.45 6.36 -7.00
C LEU A 49 -8.06 6.45 -7.68
N LYS A 50 -6.98 6.46 -6.89
CA LYS A 50 -5.61 6.52 -7.43
C LYS A 50 -5.22 5.24 -8.15
N LEU A 51 -5.60 4.08 -7.64
CA LEU A 51 -5.37 2.80 -8.30
C LEU A 51 -6.07 2.74 -9.66
N ALA A 52 -7.31 3.23 -9.76
CA ALA A 52 -8.03 3.29 -11.03
C ALA A 52 -7.25 4.06 -12.11
N LEU A 53 -6.56 5.14 -11.73
CA LEU A 53 -5.66 5.87 -12.63
C LEU A 53 -4.34 5.12 -12.86
N ALA A 54 -3.77 4.54 -11.81
CA ALA A 54 -2.50 3.81 -11.84
C ALA A 54 -2.55 2.56 -12.72
N TYR A 55 -3.70 1.89 -12.83
CA TYR A 55 -3.91 0.76 -13.76
C TYR A 55 -3.70 1.10 -15.24
N ARG A 56 -3.59 2.39 -15.58
CA ARG A 56 -3.36 2.89 -16.93
C ARG A 56 -1.97 3.52 -17.11
N ASP A 57 -1.20 3.68 -16.03
CA ASP A 57 0.14 4.28 -16.06
C ASP A 57 1.02 3.74 -14.93
N ALA A 58 1.93 2.82 -15.31
CA ALA A 58 2.97 2.25 -14.46
C ALA A 58 3.74 3.28 -13.62
N ARG A 59 3.91 4.51 -14.12
CA ARG A 59 4.67 5.55 -13.42
C ARG A 59 3.93 6.06 -12.19
N ILE A 60 2.60 6.14 -12.24
CA ILE A 60 1.78 6.53 -11.09
C ILE A 60 1.80 5.41 -10.06
N TYR A 61 1.67 4.15 -10.50
CA TYR A 61 1.72 3.00 -9.61
C TYR A 61 3.04 2.91 -8.85
N ARG A 62 4.18 2.95 -9.55
CA ARG A 62 5.50 2.81 -8.91
C ARG A 62 5.82 3.96 -7.95
N GLN A 63 5.28 5.16 -8.15
CA GLN A 63 5.43 6.26 -7.19
C GLN A 63 4.67 5.99 -5.89
N GLY A 64 3.46 5.43 -5.98
CA GLY A 64 2.72 4.95 -4.81
C GLY A 64 3.49 3.85 -4.09
N LEU A 65 3.98 2.86 -4.84
CA LEU A 65 4.78 1.76 -4.31
C LEU A 65 6.06 2.25 -3.62
N GLN A 66 6.80 3.16 -4.25
CA GLN A 66 7.99 3.82 -3.68
C GLN A 66 7.65 4.59 -2.41
N SER A 67 6.47 5.22 -2.35
CA SER A 67 6.00 5.90 -1.14
C SER A 67 5.93 4.95 0.05
N PHE A 68 5.27 3.81 -0.16
CA PHE A 68 5.12 2.79 0.87
C PHE A 68 6.41 2.01 1.15
N TYR A 69 7.28 1.79 0.15
CA TYR A 69 8.57 1.12 0.33
C TYR A 69 9.37 1.70 1.50
N HIS A 70 9.60 3.01 1.51
CA HIS A 70 10.40 3.63 2.58
C HIS A 70 9.71 3.59 3.95
N VAL A 71 8.37 3.58 3.99
CA VAL A 71 7.61 3.44 5.24
C VAL A 71 7.78 2.02 5.80
N PHE A 72 7.50 1.00 5.01
CA PHE A 72 7.67 -0.41 5.41
C PHE A 72 9.13 -0.72 5.78
N ALA A 73 10.09 -0.30 4.95
CA ALA A 73 11.52 -0.46 5.22
C ALA A 73 11.99 0.25 6.50
N THR A 74 11.35 1.35 6.88
CA THR A 74 11.66 2.03 8.13
C THR A 74 11.07 1.29 9.32
N VAL A 75 9.80 0.87 9.25
CA VAL A 75 9.17 0.06 10.31
C VAL A 75 9.97 -1.23 10.54
N GLU A 76 10.33 -1.94 9.49
CA GLU A 76 11.08 -3.20 9.59
C GLU A 76 12.48 -2.98 10.17
N ARG A 77 13.21 -1.93 9.75
CA ARG A 77 14.52 -1.59 10.37
C ARG A 77 14.40 -1.22 11.84
N CYS A 78 13.40 -0.41 12.21
CA CYS A 78 13.14 -0.07 13.60
C CYS A 78 12.81 -1.31 14.43
N LEU A 79 12.04 -2.24 13.86
CA LEU A 79 11.71 -3.52 14.49
C LEU A 79 12.95 -4.40 14.69
N MET A 80 13.79 -4.55 13.66
CA MET A 80 15.03 -5.32 13.77
C MET A 80 16.00 -4.70 14.79
N SER A 81 16.16 -3.37 14.76
CA SER A 81 16.98 -2.67 15.76
C SER A 81 16.43 -2.84 17.18
N GLN A 82 15.10 -2.85 17.35
CA GLN A 82 14.51 -3.14 18.65
C GLN A 82 14.80 -4.58 19.09
N PHE A 83 14.80 -5.55 18.17
CA PHE A 83 15.10 -6.95 18.49
C PHE A 83 16.52 -7.20 19.00
N GLU A 84 17.45 -6.30 18.72
CA GLU A 84 18.84 -6.34 19.20
C GLU A 84 18.98 -5.83 20.64
N LYS A 85 18.02 -5.04 21.16
CA LYS A 85 18.10 -4.46 22.51
C LYS A 85 17.79 -5.45 23.63
N ASN A 86 17.05 -6.52 23.32
CA ASN A 86 16.73 -7.63 24.24
C ASN A 86 16.09 -7.17 25.57
N ASP A 87 15.10 -6.29 25.45
CA ASP A 87 14.29 -5.72 26.54
C ASP A 87 12.83 -6.26 26.49
N GLU A 88 11.97 -5.79 27.41
CA GLU A 88 10.56 -6.21 27.47
C GLU A 88 9.80 -6.01 26.15
N TRP A 89 10.11 -4.94 25.41
CA TRP A 89 9.48 -4.62 24.13
C TRP A 89 9.92 -5.58 23.03
N THR A 90 11.16 -6.06 23.10
CA THR A 90 11.69 -7.08 22.20
C THR A 90 10.82 -8.33 22.24
N ASP A 91 10.48 -8.83 23.43
CA ASP A 91 9.71 -10.04 23.61
C ASP A 91 8.26 -9.88 23.13
N ILE A 92 7.64 -8.74 23.44
CA ILE A 92 6.28 -8.41 22.98
C ILE A 92 6.25 -8.36 21.44
N LEU A 93 7.17 -7.63 20.83
CA LEU A 93 7.19 -7.43 19.38
C LEU A 93 7.57 -8.71 18.62
N LYS A 94 8.48 -9.55 19.15
CA LYS A 94 8.83 -10.85 18.55
C LYS A 94 7.65 -11.83 18.55
N GLN A 95 6.79 -11.80 19.57
CA GLN A 95 5.60 -12.67 19.61
C GLN A 95 4.55 -12.26 18.56
N VAL A 96 4.42 -10.96 18.29
CA VAL A 96 3.51 -10.43 17.26
C VAL A 96 4.07 -10.58 15.85
N TRP A 97 5.35 -10.25 15.65
CA TRP A 97 5.98 -10.24 14.33
C TRP A 97 6.08 -11.63 13.71
N LYS A 98 5.70 -11.72 12.43
CA LYS A 98 5.86 -12.93 11.61
C LYS A 98 6.70 -12.56 10.38
N PRO A 99 7.83 -13.21 10.10
CA PRO A 99 8.70 -12.88 8.97
C PRO A 99 7.97 -12.86 7.62
N GLU A 100 6.95 -13.70 7.44
CA GLU A 100 6.13 -13.76 6.23
C GLU A 100 5.42 -12.43 5.93
N MET A 101 5.26 -11.56 6.92
CA MET A 101 4.67 -10.24 6.76
C MET A 101 5.61 -9.21 6.15
N ALA A 102 6.93 -9.42 6.21
CA ALA A 102 7.93 -8.47 5.71
C ALA A 102 7.63 -8.06 4.27
N ARG A 103 7.57 -6.75 4.01
CA ARG A 103 7.21 -6.15 2.73
C ARG A 103 8.38 -5.46 2.06
N THR A 104 9.46 -5.12 2.77
CA THR A 104 10.60 -4.40 2.18
C THR A 104 11.12 -5.08 0.91
N ASP A 105 11.50 -6.35 1.00
CA ASP A 105 12.09 -7.09 -0.12
C ASP A 105 11.08 -7.28 -1.26
N LYS A 106 9.82 -7.58 -0.94
CA LYS A 106 8.74 -7.73 -1.93
C LYS A 106 8.48 -6.42 -2.67
N CYS A 107 8.49 -5.31 -1.96
CA CYS A 107 8.33 -3.98 -2.53
C CYS A 107 9.53 -3.59 -3.38
N GLU A 108 10.75 -3.90 -2.93
CA GLU A 108 11.97 -3.64 -3.67
C GLU A 108 12.02 -4.43 -4.98
N GLN A 109 11.65 -5.72 -4.98
CA GLN A 109 11.54 -6.53 -6.19
C GLN A 109 10.63 -5.88 -7.23
N ASP A 110 9.44 -5.47 -6.80
CA ASP A 110 8.50 -4.76 -7.67
C ASP A 110 9.11 -3.44 -8.18
N LEU A 111 9.75 -2.64 -7.32
CA LEU A 111 10.35 -1.37 -7.72
C LEU A 111 11.50 -1.54 -8.71
N MET A 112 12.37 -2.53 -8.53
CA MET A 112 13.41 -2.89 -9.49
C MET A 112 12.79 -3.21 -10.85
N PHE A 113 11.71 -3.99 -10.87
CA PHE A 113 10.96 -4.26 -12.09
C PHE A 113 10.40 -2.99 -12.76
N TYR A 114 9.75 -2.09 -12.00
CA TYR A 114 9.16 -0.85 -12.54
C TYR A 114 10.17 0.26 -12.90
N TYR A 115 11.39 0.20 -12.37
CA TYR A 115 12.45 1.17 -12.64
C TYR A 115 13.52 0.67 -13.60
N ASP A 116 13.40 -0.56 -14.12
CA ASP A 116 14.37 -1.23 -14.98
C ASP A 116 15.72 -1.43 -14.29
N ASP A 117 15.69 -2.06 -13.12
CA ASP A 117 16.85 -2.42 -12.29
C ASP A 117 17.70 -1.23 -11.82
N ARG A 118 17.12 -0.03 -11.86
CA ARG A 118 17.76 1.23 -11.43
C ARG A 118 17.38 1.58 -10.01
N ARG A 119 18.07 0.96 -9.06
CA ARG A 119 17.90 1.20 -7.62
C ARG A 119 18.07 2.68 -7.23
N GLU A 120 18.98 3.39 -7.90
CA GLU A 120 19.28 4.80 -7.64
C GLU A 120 18.05 5.73 -7.83
N LYS A 121 17.01 5.27 -8.53
CA LYS A 121 15.78 6.04 -8.75
C LYS A 121 14.83 6.03 -7.57
N PHE A 122 14.96 5.06 -6.67
CA PHE A 122 14.02 4.88 -5.57
C PHE A 122 14.68 4.57 -4.22
N GLU A 123 15.99 4.43 -4.14
CA GLU A 123 16.68 4.13 -2.87
C GLU A 123 16.48 5.20 -1.79
N ASN A 124 16.22 6.45 -2.20
CA ASN A 124 16.00 7.57 -1.30
C ASN A 124 14.57 8.13 -1.43
N PRO A 125 13.91 8.46 -0.30
CA PRO A 125 12.63 9.16 -0.33
C PRO A 125 12.83 10.59 -0.86
N ILE A 126 11.93 11.01 -1.75
CA ILE A 126 12.02 12.33 -2.41
C ILE A 126 10.85 13.26 -2.07
N MET A 127 9.76 12.70 -1.55
CA MET A 127 8.52 13.42 -1.25
C MET A 127 8.56 13.91 0.20
N SER A 128 8.15 15.16 0.45
CA SER A 128 8.37 15.81 1.74
C SER A 128 7.52 15.20 2.86
N GLU A 129 6.26 14.83 2.59
CA GLU A 129 5.40 14.17 3.57
C GLU A 129 5.86 12.75 3.85
N GLN A 130 6.38 12.06 2.82
CA GLN A 130 7.01 10.75 2.99
C GLN A 130 8.24 10.83 3.91
N ILE A 131 9.14 11.79 3.66
CA ILE A 131 10.36 11.98 4.48
C ILE A 131 9.98 12.26 5.93
N LYS A 132 9.03 13.18 6.16
CA LYS A 132 8.53 13.48 7.51
C LYS A 132 7.94 12.26 8.19
N PHE A 133 7.19 11.44 7.46
CA PHE A 133 6.59 10.24 8.03
C PHE A 133 7.66 9.21 8.43
N VAL A 134 8.63 8.94 7.55
CA VAL A 134 9.77 8.07 7.85
C VAL A 134 10.55 8.56 9.07
N GLU A 135 10.79 9.86 9.18
CA GLU A 135 11.54 10.41 10.32
C GLU A 135 10.75 10.35 11.62
N HIS A 136 9.44 10.56 11.55
CA HIS A 136 8.55 10.39 12.69
C HIS A 136 8.60 8.95 13.22
N ILE A 137 8.49 7.94 12.35
CA ILE A 137 8.57 6.52 12.72
C ILE A 137 9.83 6.25 13.52
N LYS A 138 11.00 6.67 13.02
CA LYS A 138 12.27 6.47 13.71
C LYS A 138 12.28 7.13 15.09
N THR A 139 11.82 8.38 15.15
CA THR A 139 11.83 9.18 16.38
C THR A 139 10.95 8.54 17.46
N VAL A 140 9.68 8.28 17.14
CA VAL A 140 8.71 7.82 18.15
C VAL A 140 8.96 6.37 18.58
N THR A 141 9.44 5.51 17.67
CA THR A 141 9.71 4.11 18.01
C THR A 141 11.06 3.92 18.71
N ALA A 142 12.00 4.87 18.57
CA ALA A 142 13.20 4.88 19.38
C ALA A 142 12.90 5.23 20.84
N GLU A 143 11.97 6.17 21.07
CA GLU A 143 11.53 6.58 22.42
C GLU A 143 10.55 5.58 23.04
N LYS A 144 9.58 5.09 22.24
CA LYS A 144 8.48 4.23 22.69
C LYS A 144 8.32 3.04 21.74
N PRO A 145 9.10 1.97 21.92
CA PRO A 145 9.15 0.86 20.97
C PRO A 145 7.82 0.14 20.75
N TYR A 146 6.93 0.10 21.75
CA TYR A 146 5.59 -0.48 21.61
C TYR A 146 4.71 0.21 20.55
N LEU A 147 5.01 1.44 20.16
CA LEU A 147 4.31 2.11 19.08
C LEU A 147 4.45 1.38 17.73
N LEU A 148 5.48 0.52 17.58
CA LEU A 148 5.58 -0.39 16.42
C LEU A 148 4.33 -1.26 16.25
N LEU A 149 3.61 -1.59 17.33
CA LEU A 149 2.35 -2.33 17.26
C LEU A 149 1.27 -1.60 16.44
N ALA A 150 1.24 -0.26 16.49
CA ALA A 150 0.35 0.55 15.65
C ALA A 150 0.63 0.31 14.16
N TYR A 151 1.90 0.33 13.78
CA TYR A 151 2.34 0.08 12.40
C TYR A 151 2.06 -1.34 11.96
N LEU A 152 2.37 -2.32 12.80
CA LEU A 152 2.12 -3.74 12.56
C LEU A 152 0.61 -4.04 12.39
N HIS A 153 -0.26 -3.35 13.14
CA HIS A 153 -1.71 -3.45 12.97
C HIS A 153 -2.19 -2.70 11.73
N VAL A 154 -1.93 -1.39 11.62
CA VAL A 154 -2.53 -0.54 10.59
C VAL A 154 -1.98 -0.81 9.19
N MET A 155 -0.65 -0.92 9.05
CA MET A 155 -0.02 -1.02 7.73
C MET A 155 -0.12 -2.43 7.15
N TYR A 156 0.13 -3.47 7.96
CA TYR A 156 0.21 -4.83 7.44
C TYR A 156 -1.14 -5.53 7.36
N LEU A 157 -2.05 -5.36 8.33
CA LEU A 157 -3.40 -5.96 8.23
C LEU A 157 -4.24 -5.38 7.10
N ALA A 158 -3.95 -4.14 6.68
CA ALA A 158 -4.56 -3.53 5.50
C ALA A 158 -4.22 -4.33 4.23
N LEU A 159 -2.99 -4.83 4.10
CA LEU A 159 -2.57 -5.63 2.95
C LEU A 159 -3.27 -7.00 2.90
N PHE A 160 -3.56 -7.62 4.05
CA PHE A 160 -4.36 -8.86 4.05
C PHE A 160 -5.84 -8.62 3.71
N ALA A 161 -6.40 -7.46 4.09
CA ALA A 161 -7.82 -7.16 3.86
C ALA A 161 -8.08 -6.72 2.41
N GLY A 162 -7.37 -5.67 1.97
CA GLY A 162 -7.54 -5.05 0.66
C GLY A 162 -6.62 -5.62 -0.43
N GLY A 163 -5.49 -6.23 -0.04
CA GLY A 163 -4.47 -6.69 -0.99
C GLY A 163 -4.98 -7.74 -1.96
N ARG A 164 -5.92 -8.61 -1.58
CA ARG A 164 -6.52 -9.58 -2.52
C ARG A 164 -7.29 -8.92 -3.65
N ILE A 165 -8.08 -7.90 -3.31
CA ILE A 165 -8.85 -7.12 -4.29
C ILE A 165 -7.87 -6.34 -5.18
N MET A 166 -6.82 -5.78 -4.59
CA MET A 166 -5.75 -5.10 -5.33
C MET A 166 -5.02 -6.06 -6.27
N ARG A 167 -4.60 -7.26 -5.83
CA ARG A 167 -3.95 -8.28 -6.68
C ARG A 167 -4.83 -8.67 -7.88
N SER A 168 -6.11 -8.92 -7.65
CA SER A 168 -7.07 -9.26 -8.71
C SER A 168 -7.25 -8.13 -9.73
N SER A 169 -7.19 -6.88 -9.26
CA SER A 169 -7.30 -5.71 -10.13
C SER A 169 -6.00 -5.44 -10.89
N ILE A 170 -4.86 -5.57 -10.21
CA ILE A 170 -3.50 -5.43 -10.74
C ILE A 170 -3.24 -6.44 -11.85
N SER A 171 -3.59 -7.72 -11.67
CA SER A 171 -3.36 -8.75 -12.68
C SER A 171 -4.13 -8.53 -13.98
N LYS A 172 -5.26 -7.81 -13.92
CA LYS A 172 -6.09 -7.44 -15.07
C LYS A 172 -5.69 -6.10 -15.72
N ALA A 173 -4.82 -5.34 -15.07
CA ALA A 173 -4.44 -4.00 -15.52
C ALA A 173 -3.33 -4.05 -16.58
N THR A 174 -3.71 -4.09 -17.86
CA THR A 174 -2.77 -4.20 -18.99
C THR A 174 -1.84 -2.99 -19.14
N GLY A 175 -2.25 -1.81 -18.65
CA GLY A 175 -1.42 -0.58 -18.68
C GLY A 175 -0.53 -0.38 -17.45
N LEU A 176 -0.62 -1.28 -16.46
CA LEU A 176 0.13 -1.19 -15.22
C LEU A 176 1.57 -1.64 -15.40
N PHE A 177 1.79 -2.72 -16.16
CA PHE A 177 3.09 -3.34 -16.28
C PHE A 177 3.88 -2.75 -17.46
N PRO A 178 5.17 -2.39 -17.26
CA PRO A 178 6.07 -2.09 -18.38
C PRO A 178 6.09 -3.25 -19.37
N GLN A 179 6.11 -2.94 -20.67
CA GLN A 179 6.32 -3.96 -21.69
C GLN A 179 7.75 -4.48 -21.59
N LYS A 180 7.90 -5.79 -21.42
CA LYS A 180 9.19 -6.49 -21.40
C LYS A 180 9.17 -7.54 -22.51
N ASP A 181 10.12 -7.44 -23.43
CA ASP A 181 10.21 -8.36 -24.56
C ASP A 181 10.46 -9.79 -24.09
N GLY A 182 9.80 -10.77 -24.73
CA GLY A 182 10.02 -12.20 -24.48
C GLY A 182 9.39 -12.77 -23.21
N LEU A 183 8.66 -11.97 -22.42
CA LEU A 183 7.95 -12.46 -21.22
C LEU A 183 6.45 -12.63 -21.47
N LYS A 184 5.86 -13.68 -20.89
CA LYS A 184 4.41 -13.86 -20.88
C LYS A 184 3.78 -12.93 -19.85
N HIS A 185 2.49 -12.60 -20.04
CA HIS A 185 1.73 -11.73 -19.12
C HIS A 185 1.77 -12.23 -17.66
N GLU A 186 1.71 -13.54 -17.45
CA GLU A 186 1.79 -14.14 -16.11
C GLU A 186 3.14 -13.93 -15.44
N ASP A 187 4.24 -14.04 -16.21
CA ASP A 187 5.59 -13.82 -15.69
C ASP A 187 5.79 -12.33 -15.34
N ILE A 188 5.24 -11.43 -16.17
CA ILE A 188 5.23 -9.99 -15.91
C ILE A 188 4.51 -9.64 -14.60
N ILE A 189 3.34 -10.25 -14.33
CA ILE A 189 2.61 -10.04 -13.08
C ILE A 189 3.45 -10.51 -11.89
N ARG A 190 4.09 -11.69 -12.00
CA ARG A 190 4.93 -12.25 -10.93
C ARG A 190 6.15 -11.37 -10.61
N LEU A 191 6.65 -10.62 -11.58
CA LEU A 191 7.78 -9.70 -11.38
C LEU A 191 7.37 -8.35 -10.76
N GLY A 192 6.11 -7.93 -10.90
CA GLY A 192 5.67 -6.56 -10.55
C GLY A 192 4.49 -6.46 -9.59
N ALA A 193 4.09 -7.55 -8.93
CA ALA A 193 2.97 -7.58 -7.98
C ALA A 193 3.27 -8.38 -6.69
N ASN A 194 4.53 -8.46 -6.30
CA ASN A 194 5.01 -9.18 -5.12
C ASN A 194 4.59 -8.51 -3.81
N PHE A 195 4.50 -7.18 -3.77
CA PHE A 195 4.20 -6.42 -2.54
C PHE A 195 2.91 -6.86 -1.85
N TYR A 196 1.88 -7.19 -2.63
CA TYR A 196 0.59 -7.62 -2.12
C TYR A 196 0.47 -9.13 -1.91
N THR A 197 1.51 -9.92 -2.20
CA THR A 197 1.48 -11.39 -2.14
C THR A 197 2.24 -11.89 -0.92
N PHE A 198 1.63 -12.78 -0.14
CA PHE A 198 2.25 -13.37 1.05
C PHE A 198 2.61 -14.83 0.77
N ASP A 199 3.83 -15.23 1.11
CA ASP A 199 4.34 -16.59 0.87
C ASP A 199 3.85 -17.53 1.97
N VAL A 200 2.53 -17.73 2.03
CA VAL A 200 1.85 -18.57 3.02
C VAL A 200 0.86 -19.51 2.34
N ALA A 201 0.60 -20.67 2.94
CA ALA A 201 -0.32 -21.65 2.37
C ALA A 201 -1.78 -21.15 2.33
N ASP A 202 -2.20 -20.40 3.34
CA ASP A 202 -3.55 -19.83 3.46
C ASP A 202 -3.46 -18.44 4.10
N GLU A 203 -3.65 -17.39 3.29
CA GLU A 203 -3.62 -15.99 3.75
C GLU A 203 -4.75 -15.66 4.73
N ASP A 204 -5.92 -16.31 4.64
CA ASP A 204 -7.03 -16.07 5.57
C ASP A 204 -6.72 -16.68 6.93
N ALA A 205 -6.25 -17.94 6.95
CA ALA A 205 -5.83 -18.59 8.18
C ALA A 205 -4.67 -17.83 8.84
N PHE A 206 -3.67 -17.40 8.06
CA PHE A 206 -2.56 -16.60 8.56
C PHE A 206 -3.04 -15.27 9.16
N ARG A 207 -3.93 -14.55 8.46
CA ARG A 207 -4.53 -13.30 8.97
C ARG A 207 -5.29 -13.52 10.28
N LEU A 208 -6.04 -14.62 10.41
CA LEU A 208 -6.78 -14.93 11.64
C LEU A 208 -5.83 -15.24 12.80
N LEU A 209 -4.80 -16.05 12.57
CA LEU A 209 -3.78 -16.37 13.57
C LEU A 209 -3.03 -15.12 14.02
N TYR A 210 -2.64 -14.26 13.08
CA TYR A 210 -1.97 -13.01 13.41
C TYR A 210 -2.83 -12.12 14.31
N LYS A 211 -4.13 -11.96 13.98
CA LYS A 211 -5.05 -11.16 14.81
C LYS A 211 -5.23 -11.74 16.21
N ARG A 212 -5.29 -13.06 16.34
CA ARG A 212 -5.32 -13.74 17.64
C ARG A 212 -4.05 -13.45 18.44
N ASP A 213 -2.89 -13.68 17.85
CA ASP A 213 -1.60 -13.51 18.50
C ASP A 213 -1.40 -12.05 18.93
N TYR A 214 -1.75 -11.09 18.07
CA TYR A 214 -1.75 -9.67 18.39
C TYR A 214 -2.56 -9.38 19.66
N GLU A 215 -3.78 -9.91 19.76
CA GLU A 215 -4.60 -9.70 20.94
C GLU A 215 -4.04 -10.39 22.19
N LEU A 216 -3.65 -11.66 22.08
CA LEU A 216 -3.12 -12.43 23.21
C LEU A 216 -1.87 -11.79 23.81
N VAL A 217 -1.05 -11.17 22.96
CA VAL A 217 0.15 -10.44 23.39
C VAL A 217 -0.20 -9.07 23.94
N THR A 218 -1.05 -8.29 23.26
CA THR A 218 -1.28 -6.89 23.65
C THR A 218 -2.20 -6.71 24.85
N ARG A 219 -3.11 -7.65 25.09
CA ARG A 219 -4.08 -7.54 26.19
C ARG A 219 -3.44 -7.55 27.59
N PRO A 220 -2.55 -8.50 27.94
CA PRO A 220 -1.94 -8.55 29.28
C PRO A 220 -0.66 -7.71 29.40
N ASN A 221 0.03 -7.41 28.30
CA ASN A 221 1.38 -6.82 28.35
C ASN A 221 1.41 -5.31 28.13
N LEU A 222 0.26 -4.64 27.99
CA LEU A 222 0.18 -3.20 27.80
C LEU A 222 -0.68 -2.53 28.85
N THR A 223 -0.21 -1.39 29.36
CA THR A 223 -1.03 -0.49 30.19
C THR A 223 -2.10 0.21 29.35
N GLU A 224 -3.11 0.78 30.00
CA GLU A 224 -4.15 1.52 29.28
C GLU A 224 -3.60 2.79 28.61
N GLU A 225 -2.62 3.45 29.21
CA GLU A 225 -1.93 4.61 28.63
C GLU A 225 -1.22 4.21 27.33
N GLN A 226 -0.47 3.10 27.33
CA GLN A 226 0.22 2.60 26.14
C GLN A 226 -0.76 2.21 25.03
N LYS A 227 -1.90 1.62 25.38
CA LYS A 227 -2.97 1.32 24.41
C LYS A 227 -3.55 2.59 23.79
N VAL A 228 -3.78 3.63 24.58
CA VAL A 228 -4.24 4.94 24.08
C VAL A 228 -3.20 5.55 23.15
N GLU A 229 -1.92 5.51 23.51
CA GLU A 229 -0.85 6.02 22.64
C GLU A 229 -0.75 5.25 21.31
N ILE A 230 -0.90 3.92 21.32
CA ILE A 230 -0.97 3.11 20.10
C ILE A 230 -2.17 3.49 19.23
N ILE A 231 -3.32 3.82 19.83
CA ILE A 231 -4.51 4.26 19.09
C ILE A 231 -4.29 5.64 18.47
N GLU A 232 -3.70 6.58 19.21
CA GLU A 232 -3.36 7.90 18.67
C GLU A 232 -2.32 7.81 17.54
N GLU A 233 -1.31 6.96 17.71
CA GLU A 233 -0.33 6.66 16.67
C GLU A 233 -1.00 6.03 15.44
N SER A 234 -1.98 5.15 15.65
CA SER A 234 -2.77 4.56 14.56
C SER A 234 -3.55 5.63 13.77
N LYS A 235 -4.15 6.62 14.45
CA LYS A 235 -4.81 7.77 13.80
C LYS A 235 -3.79 8.59 13.00
N TYR A 236 -2.61 8.83 13.58
CA TYR A 236 -1.52 9.53 12.91
C TYR A 236 -1.09 8.80 11.63
N ILE A 237 -0.88 7.49 11.67
CA ILE A 237 -0.51 6.66 10.51
C ILE A 237 -1.51 6.85 9.36
N PHE A 238 -2.82 6.76 9.63
CA PHE A 238 -3.83 6.99 8.60
C PHE A 238 -3.79 8.41 8.03
N ALA A 239 -3.57 9.42 8.88
CA ALA A 239 -3.45 10.81 8.44
C ALA A 239 -2.21 11.02 7.55
N GLN A 240 -1.06 10.44 7.89
CA GLN A 240 0.16 10.54 7.08
C GLN A 240 0.05 9.76 5.77
N ASN A 241 -0.58 8.59 5.76
CA ASN A 241 -0.87 7.87 4.54
C ASN A 241 -1.71 8.74 3.57
N ALA A 242 -2.72 9.44 4.08
CA ALA A 242 -3.52 10.37 3.27
C ALA A 242 -2.70 11.55 2.74
N LYS A 243 -1.80 12.12 3.56
CA LYS A 243 -0.90 13.19 3.11
C LYS A 243 0.07 12.72 2.02
N CYS A 244 0.72 11.57 2.20
CA CYS A 244 1.63 10.99 1.22
C CYS A 244 0.91 10.74 -0.12
N VAL A 245 -0.27 10.13 -0.08
CA VAL A 245 -1.09 9.89 -1.29
C VAL A 245 -1.48 11.22 -1.96
N SER A 246 -1.85 12.23 -1.17
CA SER A 246 -2.20 13.56 -1.71
C SER A 246 -1.00 14.28 -2.33
N GLU A 247 0.18 14.19 -1.72
CA GLU A 247 1.41 14.79 -2.25
C GLU A 247 1.80 14.18 -3.60
N ILE A 248 1.70 12.86 -3.74
CA ILE A 248 1.95 12.16 -5.01
C ILE A 248 0.97 12.64 -6.08
N GLU A 249 -0.31 12.82 -5.73
CA GLU A 249 -1.31 13.39 -6.63
C GLU A 249 -0.92 14.80 -7.08
N GLN A 250 -0.62 15.69 -6.13
CA GLN A 250 -0.26 17.07 -6.42
C GLN A 250 0.99 17.14 -7.31
N HIS A 251 1.99 16.32 -7.02
CA HIS A 251 3.19 16.19 -7.84
C HIS A 251 2.86 15.78 -9.29
N ASN A 252 2.00 14.77 -9.45
CA ASN A 252 1.60 14.28 -10.76
C ASN A 252 0.77 15.29 -11.55
N ILE A 253 -0.18 15.96 -10.90
CA ILE A 253 -0.98 17.04 -11.50
C ILE A 253 -0.06 18.17 -11.95
N ALA A 254 0.84 18.65 -11.09
CA ALA A 254 1.76 19.74 -11.43
C ALA A 254 2.64 19.39 -12.64
N ARG A 255 3.18 18.17 -12.68
CA ARG A 255 3.98 17.68 -13.81
C ARG A 255 3.16 17.60 -15.11
N MET A 256 1.92 17.13 -15.01
CA MET A 256 1.02 17.03 -16.16
C MET A 256 0.64 18.41 -16.69
N SER A 257 0.26 19.35 -15.82
CA SER A 257 -0.07 20.73 -16.20
C SER A 257 1.09 21.44 -16.90
N LYS A 258 2.33 21.27 -16.41
CA LYS A 258 3.53 21.81 -17.08
C LYS A 258 3.70 21.22 -18.49
N LYS A 259 3.46 19.92 -18.66
CA LYS A 259 3.52 19.25 -19.97
C LYS A 259 2.47 19.80 -20.94
N TRP A 260 1.22 19.99 -20.49
CA TRP A 260 0.15 20.57 -21.31
C TRP A 260 0.43 22.01 -21.69
N ALA A 261 0.94 22.82 -20.75
CA ALA A 261 1.35 24.19 -21.04
C ALA A 261 2.46 24.24 -22.10
N TYR A 262 3.47 23.37 -22.00
CA TYR A 262 4.52 23.26 -23.02
C TYR A 262 3.97 22.86 -24.40
N ILE A 263 3.06 21.87 -24.45
CA ILE A 263 2.42 21.45 -25.71
C ILE A 263 1.59 22.59 -26.31
N ALA A 264 0.81 23.29 -25.50
CA ALA A 264 0.03 24.44 -25.97
C ALA A 264 0.94 25.54 -26.53
N ALA A 265 2.02 25.88 -25.83
CA ALA A 265 2.95 26.92 -26.26
C ALA A 265 3.72 26.55 -27.54
N THR A 266 4.12 25.28 -27.70
CA THR A 266 4.97 24.85 -28.82
C THR A 266 4.21 24.31 -30.02
N LYS A 267 3.03 23.73 -29.79
CA LYS A 267 2.24 23.04 -30.82
C LYS A 267 0.81 23.54 -30.96
N GLY A 268 0.36 24.47 -30.12
CA GLY A 268 -1.00 25.00 -30.16
C GLY A 268 -1.35 25.66 -31.49
N TYR A 269 -0.38 26.29 -32.16
CA TYR A 269 -0.60 26.90 -33.47
C TYR A 269 -1.00 25.90 -34.56
N TYR A 270 -0.49 24.65 -34.52
CA TYR A 270 -0.90 23.62 -35.46
C TYR A 270 -2.38 23.23 -35.27
N ALA A 271 -2.85 23.18 -34.02
CA ALA A 271 -4.25 22.91 -33.74
C ALA A 271 -5.16 24.04 -34.27
N ILE A 272 -4.73 25.30 -34.11
CA ILE A 272 -5.43 26.47 -34.69
C ILE A 272 -5.46 26.37 -36.22
N MET A 273 -4.35 26.02 -36.86
CA MET A 273 -4.27 25.84 -38.32
C MET A 273 -5.22 24.75 -38.82
N VAL A 274 -5.29 23.60 -38.14
CA VAL A 274 -6.21 22.51 -38.49
C VAL A 274 -7.66 22.94 -38.33
N LEU A 275 -8.01 23.60 -37.22
CA LEU A 275 -9.37 24.11 -37.00
C LEU A 275 -9.76 25.15 -38.06
N ALA A 276 -8.85 26.06 -38.42
CA ALA A 276 -9.07 27.02 -39.49
C ALA A 276 -9.30 26.32 -40.85
N ALA A 277 -8.48 25.33 -41.19
CA ALA A 277 -8.65 24.54 -42.42
C ALA A 277 -9.98 23.78 -42.46
N LEU A 278 -10.39 23.16 -41.35
CA LEU A 278 -11.69 22.50 -41.24
C LEU A 278 -12.86 23.49 -41.39
N LEU A 279 -12.72 24.69 -40.84
CA LEU A 279 -13.71 25.76 -40.95
C LEU A 279 -13.83 26.26 -42.40
N VAL A 280 -12.69 26.44 -43.10
CA VAL A 280 -12.69 26.75 -44.54
C VAL A 280 -13.38 25.64 -45.34
N LEU A 281 -13.03 24.38 -45.10
CA LEU A 281 -13.67 23.24 -45.78
C LEU A 281 -15.17 23.18 -45.53
N PHE A 282 -15.62 23.49 -44.31
CA PHE A 282 -17.04 23.58 -43.97
C PHE A 282 -17.77 24.64 -44.81
N TYR A 283 -17.20 25.85 -44.91
CA TYR A 283 -17.82 26.92 -45.72
C TYR A 283 -17.77 26.63 -47.22
N VAL A 284 -16.66 26.10 -47.73
CA VAL A 284 -16.55 25.68 -49.14
C VAL A 284 -17.61 24.64 -49.47
N ARG A 285 -17.75 23.60 -48.62
CA ARG A 285 -18.81 22.59 -48.79
C ARG A 285 -20.19 23.22 -48.79
N ARG A 286 -20.46 24.15 -47.87
CA ARG A 286 -21.76 24.84 -47.77
C ARG A 286 -22.07 25.68 -49.01
N ILE A 287 -21.07 26.36 -49.57
CA ILE A 287 -21.21 27.15 -50.81
C ILE A 287 -21.50 26.22 -51.99
N ILE A 288 -20.76 25.12 -52.14
CA ILE A 288 -20.98 24.14 -53.22
C ILE A 288 -22.41 23.59 -53.16
N LEU A 289 -22.90 23.23 -51.97
CA LEU A 289 -24.28 22.73 -51.77
C LEU A 289 -25.39 23.77 -52.01
N HIS A 290 -25.06 25.06 -52.10
CA HIS A 290 -26.03 26.12 -52.42
C HIS A 290 -25.98 26.55 -53.89
N LEU A 291 -24.90 26.26 -54.60
CA LEU A 291 -24.69 26.61 -56.01
C LEU A 291 -25.09 25.48 -56.98
N PHE A 292 -25.30 24.26 -56.48
CA PHE A 292 -25.76 23.07 -57.20
C PHE A 292 -26.93 22.45 -56.46
#